data_AF-A0A2K3LP68-F1
#
_entry.id   AF-A0A2K3LP68-F1
#
_cell.length_a   1.000
_cell.length_b   1.000
_cell.length_c   1.000
_cell.angle_alpha   90.00
_cell.angle_beta   90.00
_cell.angle_gamma   90.00
#
_symmetry.space_group_name_H-M   'P 1'
#
loop_
_entity.id
_entity.type
_entity.pdbx_description
1 polymer ?
#
loop_
_entity_poly.entity_id
_entity_poly.type
_entity_poly.pdbx_seq_one_letter_code
_entity_poly.pdbx_strand_id
1 'polypeptide(L)'
;MQANNKVVRCGNVVAKPSDLINLAKTQVDYILGKNPLGMSYMVGYGKKYPQKIHHRGSTLPSFDVHPNRMGCRDGDKYFQSSTPNINVLTGAIVGGPADDDSFQDSRYNVSQSEPATYINAPFVGVLAYFK
;
A
#
# COMPACT_ATOMS: atom_id res chain seq x y z
N MET A 1 4.25 -3.00 -27.53
CA MET A 1 5.53 -3.62 -27.15
C MET A 1 5.54 -5.03 -27.72
N GLN A 2 6.44 -5.36 -28.65
CA GLN A 2 6.62 -6.76 -29.05
C GLN A 2 7.28 -7.51 -27.89
N ALA A 3 6.56 -8.48 -27.31
CA ALA A 3 7.12 -9.33 -26.27
C ALA A 3 8.23 -10.19 -26.89
N ASN A 4 9.47 -9.90 -26.52
CA ASN A 4 10.59 -10.75 -26.88
C ASN A 4 10.41 -12.04 -26.08
N ASN A 5 10.03 -13.16 -26.72
CA ASN A 5 9.76 -14.47 -26.10
C ASN A 5 11.03 -15.16 -25.56
N LYS A 6 11.95 -14.37 -25.02
CA LYS A 6 13.19 -14.83 -24.41
C LYS A 6 12.88 -15.50 -23.09
N VAL A 7 13.42 -16.70 -22.92
CA VAL A 7 13.36 -17.44 -21.66
C VAL A 7 14.56 -17.09 -20.79
N VAL A 8 14.38 -17.12 -19.47
CA VAL A 8 15.48 -16.99 -18.50
C VAL A 8 15.87 -18.40 -18.07
N ARG A 9 17.17 -18.71 -18.10
CA ARG A 9 17.72 -20.01 -17.67
C ARG A 9 18.54 -19.83 -16.40
N CYS A 10 18.16 -20.52 -15.34
CA CYS A 10 18.82 -20.53 -14.03
C CYS A 10 19.16 -21.98 -13.64
N GLY A 11 20.34 -22.45 -14.05
CA GLY A 11 20.71 -23.87 -13.90
C GLY A 11 19.72 -24.78 -14.62
N ASN A 12 19.03 -25.64 -13.86
CA ASN A 12 18.02 -26.57 -14.39
C ASN A 12 16.61 -25.96 -14.50
N VAL A 13 16.42 -24.70 -14.11
CA VAL A 13 15.13 -24.00 -14.18
C VAL A 13 15.06 -23.16 -15.45
N VAL A 14 13.97 -23.29 -16.19
CA VAL A 14 13.64 -22.44 -17.35
C VAL A 14 12.38 -21.65 -17.03
N ALA A 15 12.53 -20.33 -16.87
CA ALA A 15 11.40 -19.43 -16.66
C ALA A 15 10.98 -18.80 -18.00
N LYS A 16 9.72 -19.03 -18.38
CA LYS A 16 9.09 -18.42 -19.56
C LYS A 16 8.56 -17.02 -19.20
N PRO A 17 8.34 -16.15 -20.20
CA PRO A 17 7.68 -14.86 -19.96
C PRO A 17 6.35 -14.98 -19.21
N SER A 18 5.56 -16.01 -19.49
CA SER A 18 4.30 -16.31 -18.77
C SER A 18 4.50 -16.54 -17.28
N ASP A 19 5.61 -17.17 -16.89
CA ASP A 19 5.88 -17.50 -15.49
C ASP A 19 6.20 -16.24 -14.71
N LEU A 20 6.93 -15.30 -15.32
CA LEU A 20 7.24 -13.99 -14.73
C LEU A 20 5.98 -13.11 -14.60
N ILE A 21 5.12 -13.11 -15.62
CA ILE A 21 3.84 -12.40 -15.59
C ILE A 21 2.94 -12.98 -14.50
N ASN A 22 2.83 -14.30 -14.40
CA ASN A 22 2.05 -14.95 -13.36
C ASN A 22 2.57 -14.63 -11.96
N LEU A 23 3.90 -14.63 -11.78
CA LEU A 23 4.52 -14.21 -10.52
C LEU A 23 4.19 -12.76 -10.18
N ALA A 24 4.30 -11.82 -11.13
CA ALA A 24 3.91 -10.44 -10.89
C ALA A 24 2.42 -10.33 -10.51
N LYS A 25 1.55 -11.11 -11.15
CA LYS A 25 0.12 -11.16 -10.80
C LYS A 25 -0.10 -11.66 -9.38
N THR A 26 0.63 -12.68 -8.91
CA THR A 26 0.46 -13.15 -7.52
C THR A 26 0.83 -12.08 -6.50
N GLN A 27 1.84 -11.25 -6.79
CA GLN A 27 2.21 -10.13 -5.92
C GLN A 27 1.15 -9.02 -5.92
N VAL A 28 0.57 -8.71 -7.08
CA VAL A 28 -0.57 -7.77 -7.17
C VAL A 28 -1.75 -8.29 -6.36
N ASP A 29 -2.13 -9.55 -6.57
CA ASP A 29 -3.25 -10.16 -5.86
C ASP A 29 -3.00 -10.15 -4.35
N TYR A 30 -1.76 -10.43 -3.90
CA TYR A 30 -1.36 -10.37 -2.49
C TYR A 30 -1.53 -8.96 -1.91
N ILE A 31 -1.00 -7.93 -2.58
CA ILE A 31 -1.13 -6.52 -2.16
C ILE A 31 -2.61 -6.11 -2.06
N LEU A 32 -3.45 -6.61 -2.97
CA LEU A 32 -4.87 -6.28 -3.05
C LEU A 32 -5.77 -7.16 -2.18
N GLY A 33 -5.21 -8.06 -1.36
CA GLY A 33 -5.94 -8.78 -0.31
C GLY A 33 -5.95 -10.30 -0.41
N LYS A 34 -5.29 -10.90 -1.40
CA LYS A 34 -5.07 -12.36 -1.45
C LYS A 34 -3.87 -12.76 -0.59
N ASN A 35 -3.99 -12.49 0.70
CA ASN A 35 -3.00 -12.78 1.74
C ASN A 35 -3.67 -13.38 2.99
N PRO A 36 -2.93 -13.94 3.95
CA PRO A 36 -3.51 -14.60 5.13
C PRO A 36 -4.44 -13.71 5.97
N LEU A 37 -4.22 -12.40 5.94
CA LEU A 37 -5.04 -11.43 6.67
C LEU A 37 -6.32 -11.01 5.93
N GLY A 38 -6.47 -11.40 4.65
CA GLY A 38 -7.54 -10.92 3.77
C GLY A 38 -7.58 -9.40 3.66
N MET A 39 -6.43 -8.73 3.83
CA MET A 39 -6.33 -7.28 3.95
C MET A 39 -5.69 -6.69 2.70
N SER A 40 -6.34 -5.72 2.07
CA SER A 40 -5.70 -4.89 1.04
C SER A 40 -4.70 -3.94 1.70
N TYR A 41 -3.45 -3.99 1.26
CA TYR A 41 -2.44 -2.99 1.65
C TYR A 41 -2.54 -1.69 0.83
N MET A 42 -3.46 -1.65 -0.14
CA MET A 42 -3.93 -0.42 -0.76
C MET A 42 -5.11 0.15 0.03
N VAL A 43 -4.93 1.34 0.59
CA VAL A 43 -5.91 2.05 1.42
C VAL A 43 -7.16 2.40 0.59
N GLY A 44 -8.34 2.12 1.16
CA GLY A 44 -9.63 2.36 0.51
C GLY A 44 -10.03 1.32 -0.55
N TYR A 45 -9.21 0.28 -0.78
CA TYR A 45 -9.53 -0.81 -1.69
C TYR A 45 -9.93 -2.08 -0.91
N GLY A 46 -10.94 -2.81 -1.39
CA GLY A 46 -11.42 -4.03 -0.74
C GLY A 46 -12.20 -3.81 0.56
N LYS A 47 -12.55 -4.91 1.24
CA LYS A 47 -13.37 -4.88 2.47
C LYS A 47 -12.59 -4.57 3.75
N LYS A 48 -11.27 -4.78 3.73
CA LYS A 48 -10.37 -4.65 4.88
C LYS A 48 -9.07 -4.02 4.39
N TYR A 49 -8.68 -2.89 4.98
CA TYR A 49 -7.46 -2.14 4.65
C TYR A 49 -6.95 -1.38 5.89
N PRO A 50 -5.67 -0.95 5.92
CA PRO A 50 -5.10 -0.15 7.01
C PRO A 50 -5.85 1.16 7.23
N GLN A 51 -6.21 1.46 8.48
CA GLN A 51 -6.97 2.65 8.84
C GLN A 51 -6.12 3.67 9.60
N LYS A 52 -4.95 3.27 10.11
CA LYS A 52 -4.05 4.09 10.93
C LYS A 52 -2.67 4.20 10.28
N ILE A 53 -2.64 4.66 9.02
CA ILE A 53 -1.40 4.80 8.26
C ILE A 53 -0.55 5.99 8.71
N HIS A 54 0.79 5.87 8.63
CA HIS A 54 1.74 6.94 8.94
C HIS A 54 1.70 8.05 7.87
N HIS A 55 0.66 8.88 7.88
CA HIS A 55 0.54 9.99 6.95
C HIS A 55 -0.16 11.19 7.59
N ARG A 56 0.59 12.30 7.73
CA ARG A 56 0.16 13.51 8.44
C ARG A 56 -1.13 14.07 7.86
N GLY A 57 -1.19 14.32 6.55
CA GLY A 57 -2.37 14.93 5.92
C GLY A 57 -3.66 14.15 6.13
N SER A 58 -3.60 12.82 6.17
CA SER A 58 -4.80 11.99 6.40
C SER A 58 -5.25 11.96 7.85
N THR A 59 -4.37 12.26 8.80
CA THR A 59 -4.76 12.35 10.23
C THR A 59 -5.50 13.63 10.57
N LEU A 60 -5.29 14.71 9.80
CA LEU A 60 -5.82 16.04 10.12
C LEU A 60 -7.26 16.21 9.65
N PRO A 61 -8.07 17.05 10.34
CA PRO A 61 -9.40 17.41 9.86
C PRO A 61 -9.31 18.18 8.54
N SER A 62 -10.35 18.08 7.71
CA SER A 62 -10.48 18.94 6.53
C SER A 62 -10.67 20.40 6.91
N PHE A 63 -10.48 21.29 5.95
CA PHE A 63 -10.70 22.72 6.15
C PHE A 63 -12.17 23.04 6.49
N ASP A 64 -13.12 22.25 6.00
CA ASP A 64 -14.56 22.41 6.31
C ASP A 64 -14.87 22.18 7.79
N VAL A 65 -14.11 21.30 8.45
CA VAL A 65 -14.26 20.99 9.88
C VAL A 65 -13.37 21.88 10.74
N HIS A 66 -12.21 22.28 10.23
CA HIS A 66 -11.24 23.12 10.94
C HIS A 66 -10.68 24.22 10.02
N PRO A 67 -11.38 25.36 9.87
CA PRO A 67 -11.01 26.41 8.93
C PRO A 67 -9.85 27.29 9.41
N ASN A 68 -9.50 27.21 10.70
CA ASN A 68 -8.39 27.97 11.25
C ASN A 68 -7.05 27.35 10.85
N ARG A 69 -6.02 28.19 10.71
CA ARG A 69 -4.66 27.69 10.46
C ARG A 69 -4.17 26.90 11.68
N MET A 70 -3.55 25.76 11.42
CA MET A 70 -2.86 24.96 12.42
C MET A 70 -1.36 25.33 12.46
N GLY A 71 -0.83 25.54 13.65
CA GLY A 71 0.60 25.64 13.91
C GLY A 71 1.30 24.28 13.81
N CYS A 72 2.63 24.28 13.93
CA CYS A 72 3.46 23.09 13.63
C CYS A 72 3.12 21.83 14.45
N ARG A 73 2.62 21.99 15.69
CA ARG A 73 2.31 20.88 16.62
C ARG A 73 0.83 20.74 16.97
N ASP A 74 -0.04 21.58 16.41
CA ASP A 74 -1.48 21.51 16.68
C ASP A 74 -2.10 20.20 16.15
N GLY A 75 -1.41 19.58 15.19
CA GLY A 75 -1.72 18.29 14.60
C GLY A 75 -1.43 17.08 15.50
N ASP A 76 -0.58 17.22 16.53
CA ASP A 76 0.00 16.09 17.27
C ASP A 76 -1.09 15.24 17.94
N LYS A 77 -2.13 15.88 18.47
CA LYS A 77 -3.29 15.19 19.09
C LYS A 77 -4.03 14.27 18.11
N TYR A 78 -4.11 14.64 16.83
CA TYR A 78 -4.77 13.83 15.81
C TYR A 78 -3.92 12.63 15.43
N PHE A 79 -2.60 12.84 15.32
CA PHE A 79 -1.66 11.76 15.07
C PHE A 79 -1.61 10.77 16.24
N GLN A 80 -1.63 11.25 17.48
CA GLN A 80 -1.59 10.46 18.71
C GLN A 80 -2.90 9.73 19.04
N SER A 81 -4.00 10.11 18.39
CA SER A 81 -5.31 9.46 18.57
C SER A 81 -5.20 7.94 18.36
N SER A 82 -6.09 7.15 18.96
CA SER A 82 -6.26 5.73 18.64
C SER A 82 -7.27 5.48 17.51
N THR A 83 -7.99 6.52 17.07
CA THR A 83 -8.99 6.44 16.01
C THR A 83 -8.34 6.24 14.63
N PRO A 84 -9.09 5.71 13.64
CA PRO A 84 -8.71 5.79 12.24
C PRO A 84 -8.26 7.19 11.82
N ASN A 85 -7.46 7.27 10.75
CA ASN A 85 -7.17 8.53 10.06
C ASN A 85 -8.51 9.17 9.64
N ILE A 86 -8.63 10.48 9.85
CA ILE A 86 -9.87 11.22 9.56
C ILE A 86 -10.21 11.14 8.07
N ASN A 87 -9.20 11.27 7.21
CA ASN A 87 -9.36 11.15 5.76
C ASN A 87 -8.78 9.82 5.28
N VAL A 88 -9.55 9.11 4.47
CA VAL A 88 -9.07 7.92 3.76
C VAL A 88 -8.14 8.37 2.63
N LEU A 89 -6.87 7.98 2.69
CA LEU A 89 -5.90 8.25 1.63
C LEU A 89 -6.04 7.20 0.52
N THR A 90 -7.15 7.27 -0.21
CA THR A 90 -7.53 6.28 -1.21
C THR A 90 -6.43 6.04 -2.24
N GLY A 91 -6.09 4.77 -2.46
CA GLY A 91 -5.09 4.34 -3.43
C GLY A 91 -3.66 4.31 -2.92
N ALA A 92 -3.38 4.87 -1.73
CA ALA A 92 -2.04 4.76 -1.14
C ALA A 92 -1.72 3.31 -0.77
N ILE A 93 -0.52 2.85 -1.13
CA ILE A 93 -0.04 1.53 -0.75
C ILE A 93 0.95 1.72 0.39
N VAL A 94 0.69 1.03 1.51
CA VAL A 94 1.57 1.06 2.69
C VAL A 94 2.75 0.11 2.53
N GLY A 95 3.76 0.23 3.39
CA GLY A 95 4.93 -0.66 3.40
C GLY A 95 4.59 -2.15 3.41
N GLY A 96 3.51 -2.54 4.09
CA GLY A 96 2.99 -3.91 4.05
C GLY A 96 3.35 -4.74 5.30
N PRO A 97 3.17 -6.06 5.25
CA PRO A 97 3.34 -6.94 6.41
C PRO A 97 4.83 -7.22 6.70
N ALA A 98 5.09 -7.82 7.87
CA ALA A 98 6.37 -8.44 8.17
C ALA A 98 6.53 -9.78 7.40
N ASP A 99 7.72 -10.38 7.52
CA ASP A 99 8.08 -11.64 6.85
C ASP A 99 7.16 -12.82 7.23
N ASP A 100 6.49 -12.75 8.38
CA ASP A 100 5.52 -13.73 8.87
C ASP A 100 4.06 -13.41 8.51
N ASP A 101 3.86 -12.53 7.52
CA ASP A 101 2.56 -11.99 7.07
C ASP A 101 1.81 -11.16 8.13
N SER A 102 2.41 -10.88 9.30
CA SER A 102 1.77 -10.06 10.33
C SER A 102 1.76 -8.56 9.96
N PHE A 103 0.64 -7.89 10.23
CA PHE A 103 0.48 -6.46 9.98
C PHE A 103 -0.09 -5.74 11.20
N GLN A 104 0.61 -4.74 11.69
CA GLN A 104 0.20 -3.86 12.78
C GLN A 104 -0.29 -2.53 12.21
N ASP A 105 -1.61 -2.35 12.18
CA ASP A 105 -2.24 -1.10 11.75
C ASP A 105 -2.03 0.01 12.80
N SER A 106 -0.88 0.67 12.73
CA SER A 106 -0.44 1.69 13.69
C SER A 106 0.40 2.76 13.00
N ARG A 107 0.05 4.03 13.24
CA ARG A 107 0.79 5.20 12.74
C ARG A 107 2.23 5.23 13.24
N TYR A 108 2.55 4.54 14.31
CA TYR A 108 3.89 4.48 14.88
C TYR A 108 4.74 3.35 14.30
N ASN A 109 4.12 2.37 13.63
CA ASN A 109 4.84 1.33 12.90
C ASN A 109 5.12 1.84 11.48
N VAL A 110 6.11 2.71 11.38
CA VAL A 110 6.46 3.41 10.14
C VAL A 110 6.76 2.41 9.02
N SER A 111 7.57 1.38 9.30
CA SER A 111 7.97 0.37 8.33
C SER A 111 6.78 -0.30 7.63
N GLN A 112 5.70 -0.59 8.35
CA GLN A 112 4.53 -1.26 7.78
C GLN A 112 3.48 -0.29 7.25
N SER A 113 3.31 0.86 7.91
CA SER A 113 2.15 1.75 7.71
C SER A 113 2.45 3.01 6.90
N GLU A 114 3.71 3.29 6.57
CA GLU A 114 4.09 4.46 5.77
C GLU A 114 3.78 4.21 4.28
N PRO A 115 2.96 5.07 3.65
CA PRO A 115 2.84 5.11 2.20
C PRO A 115 3.94 6.00 1.59
N ALA A 116 4.41 5.63 0.41
CA ALA A 116 5.37 6.46 -0.32
C ALA A 116 5.12 6.45 -1.83
N THR A 117 5.47 7.55 -2.49
CA THR A 117 5.29 7.72 -3.94
C THR A 117 6.02 6.64 -4.75
N TYR A 118 7.20 6.21 -4.30
CA TYR A 118 7.98 5.16 -4.95
C TYR A 118 7.37 3.76 -4.78
N ILE A 119 6.45 3.54 -3.82
CA ILE A 119 5.70 2.28 -3.70
C ILE A 119 4.59 2.27 -4.76
N ASN A 120 3.85 3.38 -4.86
CA ASN A 120 2.73 3.51 -5.79
C ASN A 120 3.17 3.61 -7.27
N ALA A 121 4.26 4.31 -7.57
CA ALA A 121 4.72 4.56 -8.94
C ALA A 121 4.90 3.29 -9.80
N PRO A 122 5.65 2.25 -9.38
CA PRO A 122 5.76 1.02 -10.15
C PRO A 122 4.44 0.23 -10.17
N PHE A 123 3.67 0.26 -9.08
CA PHE A 123 2.43 -0.49 -8.99
C PHE A 123 1.37 -0.02 -10.00
N VAL A 124 1.27 1.29 -10.23
CA VAL A 124 0.38 1.85 -11.28
C VAL A 124 0.70 1.26 -12.65
N GLY A 125 1.99 1.11 -12.99
CA GLY A 125 2.41 0.48 -14.25
C GLY A 125 1.99 -0.99 -14.35
N VAL A 126 2.14 -1.73 -13.25
CA VAL A 126 1.72 -3.14 -13.17
C VAL A 126 0.19 -3.28 -13.30
N LEU A 127 -0.58 -2.43 -12.63
CA LEU A 127 -2.04 -2.41 -12.76
C LEU A 127 -2.48 -2.08 -14.19
N ALA A 128 -1.80 -1.13 -14.85
CA ALA A 128 -2.10 -0.79 -16.23
C ALA A 128 -1.88 -1.95 -17.21
N TYR A 129 -0.91 -2.84 -16.91
CA TYR A 129 -0.66 -4.05 -17.69
C TYR A 129 -1.76 -5.11 -17.52
N PHE A 130 -2.26 -5.31 -16.29
CA PHE A 130 -3.26 -6.34 -15.96
C PHE A 130 -4.72 -5.89 -16.13
N LYS A 131 -4.96 -4.75 -16.80
CA LYS A 131 -6.31 -4.24 -17.08
C LYS A 131 -7.16 -5.18 -17.93
#